data_AF-K1XP26-F1
#
_entry.id   AF-K1XP26-F1
#
_cell.length_a   1.000
_cell.length_b   1.000
_cell.length_c   1.000
_cell.angle_alpha   90.00
_cell.angle_beta   90.00
_cell.angle_gamma   90.00
#
_symmetry.space_group_name_H-M   'P 1'
#
loop_
_entity.id
_entity.type
_entity.pdbx_description
1 polymer ?
#
loop_
_entity_poly.entity_id
_entity_poly.type
_entity_poly.pdbx_seq_one_letter_code
_entity_poly.pdbx_strand_id
1 'polypeptide(L)'
;MGSHHSLVITGTQVTAWFRGLATPWEDRMLAPLPLFHVFGIYSAFGVALMDHLTMVLILNPRDVKNVVETIRDFKVATMAVSPTMLIAMLNYPDLKPDDLKSLRRTGSGAA
;
A
#
# COMPACT_ATOMS: atom_id res chain seq x y z
N MET A 1 -11.24 -19.36 8.26
CA MET A 1 -10.30 -19.50 7.14
C MET A 1 -11.07 -19.26 5.86
N GLY A 2 -10.70 -18.24 5.08
CA GLY A 2 -11.51 -17.73 3.97
C GLY A 2 -11.36 -18.58 2.71
N SER A 3 -12.44 -18.73 1.96
CA SER A 3 -12.42 -19.36 0.64
C SER A 3 -11.81 -18.39 -0.40
N HIS A 4 -11.47 -18.91 -1.59
CA HIS A 4 -11.12 -18.04 -2.73
C HIS A 4 -12.20 -16.98 -2.98
N HIS A 5 -13.47 -17.35 -2.84
CA HIS A 5 -14.60 -16.43 -2.97
C HIS A 5 -14.54 -15.28 -1.95
N SER A 6 -14.19 -15.55 -0.69
CA SER A 6 -14.04 -14.52 0.34
C SER A 6 -12.95 -13.50 -0.01
N LEU A 7 -11.82 -13.95 -0.56
CA LEU A 7 -10.75 -13.04 -0.98
C LEU A 7 -11.20 -12.13 -2.13
N VAL A 8 -11.84 -12.70 -3.14
CA VAL A 8 -12.30 -11.96 -4.34
C VAL A 8 -13.40 -10.97 -3.98
N ILE A 9 -14.41 -11.36 -3.19
CA ILE A 9 -15.53 -10.48 -2.85
C ILE A 9 -15.06 -9.30 -1.97
N THR A 10 -14.19 -9.55 -0.99
CA THR A 10 -13.65 -8.48 -0.15
C THR A 10 -12.73 -7.57 -0.96
N GLY A 11 -11.87 -8.12 -1.84
CA GLY A 11 -11.06 -7.31 -2.75
C GLY A 11 -11.93 -6.40 -3.63
N THR A 12 -13.00 -6.95 -4.22
CA THR A 12 -13.95 -6.19 -5.04
C THR A 12 -14.61 -5.05 -4.26
N GLN A 13 -15.06 -5.34 -3.04
CA GLN A 13 -15.70 -4.36 -2.16
C GLN A 13 -14.75 -3.22 -1.81
N VAL A 14 -13.52 -3.54 -1.42
CA VAL A 14 -12.51 -2.55 -1.04
C VAL A 14 -12.11 -1.70 -2.26
N THR A 15 -11.89 -2.32 -3.42
CA THR A 15 -11.66 -1.62 -4.70
C THR A 15 -12.83 -0.69 -5.05
N ALA A 16 -14.09 -1.11 -4.82
CA ALA A 16 -15.24 -0.24 -5.07
C ALA A 16 -15.26 1.00 -4.18
N TRP A 17 -14.86 0.89 -2.91
CA TRP A 17 -14.71 2.04 -2.00
C TRP A 17 -13.57 2.98 -2.41
N PHE A 18 -12.53 2.42 -3.01
CA PHE A 18 -11.30 3.11 -3.41
C PHE A 18 -11.20 3.28 -4.94
N ARG A 19 -12.34 3.36 -5.61
CA ARG A 19 -12.36 3.51 -7.07
C ARG A 19 -11.72 4.85 -7.47
N GLY A 20 -10.82 4.79 -8.46
CA GLY A 20 -10.10 5.96 -8.96
C GLY A 20 -8.92 6.42 -8.08
N LEU A 21 -8.51 5.63 -7.08
CA LEU A 21 -7.28 5.92 -6.32
C LEU A 21 -6.01 5.59 -7.11
N ALA A 22 -6.11 4.61 -8.00
CA ALA A 22 -5.05 4.15 -8.88
C ALA A 22 -5.59 3.90 -10.28
N THR A 23 -4.69 3.93 -11.25
CA THR A 23 -4.90 3.65 -12.67
C THR A 23 -4.53 2.18 -12.88
N PRO A 24 -5.52 1.32 -13.19
CA PRO A 24 -5.26 -0.08 -13.42
C PRO A 24 -4.18 -0.30 -14.48
N TRP A 25 -3.35 -1.32 -14.29
CA TRP A 25 -2.25 -1.71 -15.19
C TRP A 25 -1.08 -0.72 -15.29
N GLU A 26 -1.19 0.49 -14.74
CA GLU A 26 -0.14 1.52 -14.79
C GLU A 26 0.51 1.75 -13.43
N ASP A 27 -0.32 1.86 -12.39
CA ASP A 27 0.12 2.30 -11.08
C ASP A 27 0.64 1.16 -10.19
N ARG A 28 1.47 1.55 -9.23
CA ARG A 28 2.11 0.65 -8.28
C ARG A 28 1.60 0.92 -6.87
N MET A 29 1.32 -0.15 -6.15
CA MET A 29 0.92 -0.11 -4.76
C MET A 29 2.05 -0.62 -3.87
N LEU A 30 2.45 0.17 -2.87
CA LEU A 30 3.34 -0.32 -1.84
C LEU A 30 2.55 -1.13 -0.79
N ALA A 31 3.03 -2.34 -0.52
CA ALA A 31 2.50 -3.23 0.50
C ALA A 31 3.60 -3.50 1.56
N PRO A 32 3.71 -2.63 2.59
CA PRO A 32 4.65 -2.79 3.70
C PRO A 32 4.09 -3.67 4.84
N LEU A 33 2.87 -4.19 4.66
CA LEU A 33 2.15 -4.98 5.66
C LEU A 33 2.41 -6.48 5.43
N PRO A 34 2.48 -7.28 6.51
CA PRO A 34 2.59 -8.72 6.35
C PRO A 34 1.34 -9.32 5.71
N LEU A 35 1.51 -10.09 4.63
CA LEU A 35 0.41 -10.74 3.91
C LEU A 35 -0.25 -11.89 4.70
N PHE A 36 0.30 -12.31 5.82
CA PHE A 36 -0.39 -13.25 6.73
C PHE A 36 -1.45 -12.55 7.60
N HIS A 37 -1.43 -11.22 7.67
CA HIS A 37 -2.41 -10.44 8.42
C HIS A 37 -3.63 -10.11 7.56
N VAL A 38 -4.83 -10.04 8.16
CA VAL A 38 -6.10 -9.78 7.44
C VAL A 38 -6.05 -8.50 6.59
N PHE A 39 -5.43 -7.44 7.12
CA PHE A 39 -5.26 -6.18 6.39
C PHE A 39 -4.33 -6.33 5.17
N GLY A 40 -3.27 -7.14 5.29
CA GLY A 40 -2.34 -7.41 4.20
C GLY A 40 -2.99 -8.25 3.08
N ILE A 41 -3.65 -9.37 3.43
CA ILE A 41 -4.18 -10.28 2.42
C ILE A 41 -5.49 -9.78 1.77
N TYR A 42 -6.44 -9.28 2.54
CA TYR A 42 -7.76 -8.92 2.01
C TYR A 42 -7.81 -7.50 1.46
N SER A 43 -7.12 -6.55 2.10
CA SER A 43 -7.11 -5.17 1.63
C SER A 43 -5.95 -4.93 0.68
N ALA A 44 -4.70 -5.06 1.10
CA ALA A 44 -3.57 -4.71 0.23
C ALA A 44 -3.46 -5.63 -1.00
N PHE A 45 -3.37 -6.94 -0.78
CA PHE A 45 -3.28 -7.90 -1.89
C PHE A 45 -4.60 -8.00 -2.67
N GLY A 46 -5.74 -8.01 -1.99
CA GLY A 46 -7.05 -8.01 -2.65
C GLY A 46 -7.26 -6.83 -3.60
N VAL A 47 -6.93 -5.60 -3.17
CA VAL A 47 -7.01 -4.41 -4.03
C VAL A 47 -6.01 -4.50 -5.18
N ALA A 48 -4.75 -4.85 -4.90
CA ALA A 48 -3.75 -4.96 -5.95
C ALA A 48 -4.16 -5.96 -7.04
N LEU A 49 -4.79 -7.07 -6.64
CA LEU A 49 -5.30 -8.08 -7.56
C LEU A 49 -6.49 -7.57 -8.38
N MET A 50 -7.49 -6.94 -7.74
CA MET A 50 -8.72 -6.52 -8.42
C MET A 50 -8.54 -5.25 -9.27
N ASP A 51 -7.64 -4.35 -8.88
CA ASP A 51 -7.31 -3.12 -9.62
C ASP A 51 -6.10 -3.29 -10.56
N HIS A 52 -5.55 -4.50 -10.70
CA HIS A 52 -4.43 -4.78 -11.60
C HIS A 52 -3.19 -3.91 -11.31
N LEU A 53 -2.88 -3.72 -10.02
CA LEU A 53 -1.76 -2.90 -9.58
C LEU A 53 -0.51 -3.75 -9.41
N THR A 54 0.63 -3.21 -9.81
CA THR A 54 1.92 -3.84 -9.46
C THR A 54 2.19 -3.65 -7.98
N MET A 55 2.29 -4.75 -7.23
CA MET A 55 2.54 -4.69 -5.79
C MET A 55 4.05 -4.64 -5.50
N VAL A 56 4.49 -3.57 -4.83
CA VAL A 56 5.86 -3.37 -4.37
C VAL A 56 5.93 -3.84 -2.92
N LEU A 57 6.73 -4.88 -2.67
CA LEU A 57 6.89 -5.48 -1.34
C LEU A 57 8.14 -4.95 -0.65
N ILE A 58 8.03 -4.64 0.64
CA ILE A 58 9.16 -4.25 1.49
C ILE A 58 9.31 -5.27 2.61
N LEU A 59 10.55 -5.74 2.81
CA LEU A 59 10.88 -6.74 3.83
C LEU A 59 10.83 -6.17 5.24
N ASN A 60 11.31 -4.95 5.43
CA ASN A 60 11.34 -4.27 6.73
C ASN A 60 10.65 -2.91 6.66
N PRO A 61 9.36 -2.81 7.03
CA PRO A 61 8.64 -1.53 7.02
C PRO A 61 9.10 -0.55 8.10
N ARG A 62 9.98 -0.95 9.02
CA ARG A 62 10.60 -0.05 10.03
C ARG A 62 11.84 0.66 9.50
N ASP A 63 12.40 0.21 8.38
CA ASP A 63 13.46 0.93 7.68
C ASP A 63 12.83 2.06 6.86
N VAL A 64 12.60 3.19 7.53
CA VAL A 64 11.91 4.34 6.94
C VAL A 64 12.66 4.90 5.74
N LYS A 65 14.00 4.88 5.77
CA LYS A 65 14.83 5.29 4.65
C LYS A 65 14.55 4.41 3.44
N ASN A 66 14.61 3.10 3.61
CA ASN A 66 14.32 2.15 2.52
C ASN A 66 12.90 2.31 1.97
N VAL A 67 11.91 2.57 2.83
CA VAL A 67 10.53 2.85 2.42
C VAL A 67 10.44 4.08 1.54
N VAL A 68 11.04 5.20 1.95
CA VAL A 68 11.01 6.46 1.22
C VAL A 68 11.74 6.33 -0.13
N GLU A 69 12.91 5.70 -0.14
CA GLU A 69 13.66 5.42 -1.37
C GLU A 69 12.84 4.52 -2.32
N THR A 70 12.19 3.48 -1.80
CA THR A 70 11.34 2.58 -2.58
C THR A 70 10.15 3.32 -3.20
N ILE A 71 9.49 4.20 -2.45
CA ILE A 71 8.37 5.00 -2.97
C ILE A 71 8.83 5.84 -4.17
N ARG A 72 9.97 6.51 -4.04
CA ARG A 72 10.55 7.34 -5.09
C ARG A 72 10.97 6.52 -6.31
N ASP A 73 11.76 5.48 -6.10
CA ASP A 73 12.42 4.73 -7.17
C ASP A 73 11.40 3.92 -8.00
N PHE A 74 10.39 3.36 -7.34
CA PHE A 74 9.30 2.64 -8.00
C PHE A 74 8.13 3.55 -8.40
N LYS A 75 8.16 4.84 -8.06
CA LYS A 75 7.05 5.78 -8.30
C LYS A 75 5.72 5.22 -7.78
N VAL A 76 5.71 4.82 -6.52
CA VAL A 76 4.51 4.27 -5.86
C VAL A 76 3.39 5.30 -5.88
N ALA A 77 2.21 4.88 -6.30
CA ALA A 77 1.03 5.74 -6.42
C ALA A 77 0.13 5.70 -5.19
N THR A 78 0.07 4.53 -4.54
CA THR A 78 -0.77 4.29 -3.36
C THR A 78 -0.12 3.31 -2.40
N MET A 79 -0.45 3.39 -1.11
CA MET A 79 0.06 2.48 -0.09
C MET A 79 -0.96 2.25 1.03
N ALA A 80 -0.89 1.08 1.65
CA ALA A 80 -1.64 0.74 2.86
C ALA A 80 -0.66 0.59 4.03
N VAL A 81 -0.82 1.39 5.10
CA VAL A 81 0.13 1.47 6.21
C VAL A 81 -0.54 1.46 7.58
N SER A 82 0.25 1.19 8.62
CA SER A 82 -0.18 1.44 9.99
C SER A 82 0.01 2.91 10.37
N PRO A 83 -0.75 3.43 11.36
CA PRO A 83 -0.55 4.77 11.91
C PRO A 83 0.89 4.98 12.41
N THR A 84 1.49 3.99 13.08
CA THR A 84 2.87 4.06 13.57
C THR A 84 3.87 4.24 12.44
N MET A 85 3.69 3.55 11.31
CA MET A 85 4.57 3.67 10.15
C MET A 85 4.42 5.04 9.48
N LEU A 86 3.19 5.53 9.35
CA LEU A 86 2.94 6.86 8.80
C LEU A 86 3.58 7.95 9.66
N ILE A 87 3.46 7.86 10.99
CA ILE A 87 4.12 8.77 11.93
C ILE A 87 5.66 8.69 11.80
N ALA A 88 6.21 7.49 11.68
CA ALA A 88 7.66 7.30 11.51
C ALA A 88 8.17 7.93 10.21
N MET A 89 7.41 7.81 9.11
CA MET A 89 7.73 8.48 7.84
C MET A 89 7.67 10.00 7.96
N LEU A 90 6.63 10.55 8.60
CA LEU A 90 6.47 12.00 8.77
C LEU A 90 7.56 12.62 9.65
N ASN A 91 8.13 11.84 10.59
CA ASN A 91 9.23 12.26 11.45
C ASN A 91 10.62 11.94 10.86
N TYR A 92 10.71 11.44 9.62
CA TYR A 92 12.00 11.14 8.99
C TYR A 92 12.71 12.44 8.60
N PRO A 93 13.89 12.75 9.18
CA PRO A 93 14.52 14.07 9.02
C PRO A 93 14.97 14.38 7.59
N ASP A 94 15.27 13.36 6.77
CA ASP A 94 15.71 13.57 5.39
C ASP A 94 14.56 13.50 4.37
N LEU A 95 13.31 13.41 4.82
CA LEU A 95 12.15 13.36 3.92
C LEU A 95 12.03 14.66 3.13
N LYS A 96 12.08 14.59 1.80
CA LYS A 96 11.86 15.72 0.91
C LYS A 96 10.49 15.61 0.24
N PRO A 97 9.83 16.73 -0.10
CA PRO A 97 8.56 16.70 -0.83
C PRO A 97 8.62 15.88 -2.13
N ASP A 98 9.76 15.93 -2.83
CA ASP A 98 9.94 15.17 -4.08
C ASP A 98 10.01 13.65 -3.88
N ASP A 99 10.36 13.15 -2.70
CA ASP A 99 10.41 11.70 -2.43
C ASP A 99 9.01 11.06 -2.46
N LEU A 100 7.96 11.84 -2.20
CA LEU A 100 6.57 11.39 -2.18
C LEU A 100 5.75 11.88 -3.39
N LYS A 101 6.40 12.47 -4.39
CA LYS A 101 5.72 13.13 -5.52
C LYS A 101 4.79 12.22 -6.32
N SER A 102 5.10 10.94 -6.41
CA SER A 102 4.24 9.94 -7.08
C SER A 102 3.07 9.48 -6.20
N LEU A 103 3.17 9.62 -4.88
CA LEU A 103 2.20 9.12 -3.93
C LEU A 103 0.97 10.05 -3.93
N ARG A 104 -0.14 9.56 -4.46
CA ARG A 104 -1.37 10.36 -4.58
C ARG A 104 -2.31 10.13 -3.41
N ARG A 105 -2.29 8.93 -2.81
CA ARG A 105 -3.11 8.57 -1.64
C ARG A 105 -2.42 7.54 -0.76
N THR A 106 -2.77 7.57 0.53
CA THR A 106 -2.34 6.57 1.52
C THR A 106 -3.55 6.15 2.36
N GLY A 107 -3.70 4.86 2.59
CA GLY A 107 -4.70 4.30 3.50
C GLY A 107 -4.04 3.89 4.81
N SER A 108 -4.55 4.38 5.94
CA SER A 108 -4.05 4.02 7.26
C SER A 108 -5.05 3.16 8.02
N GLY A 109 -4.59 2.06 8.62
CA GLY A 109 -5.41 1.13 9.38
C GLY A 109 -4.58 0.17 10.24
N ALA A 110 -5.26 -0.57 11.11
CA ALA A 110 -4.70 -1.32 12.24
C ALA A 110 -4.19 -0.41 13.39
N ALA A 111 -4.71 -0.65 14.60
CA ALA A 111 -4.32 0.01 15.84
C ALA A 111 -4.04 -1.07 16.89
#